data_AF-A0A4P6LSJ9-F1
#
_entry.id   AF-A0A4P6LSJ9-F1
#
_cell.length_a   1.000
_cell.length_b   1.000
_cell.length_c   1.000
_cell.angle_alpha   90.00
_cell.angle_beta   90.00
_cell.angle_gamma   90.00
#
_symmetry.space_group_name_H-M   'P 1'
#
loop_
_entity.id
_entity.type
_entity.pdbx_description
1 polymer ?
#
loop_
_entity_poly.entity_id
_entity_poly.type
_entity_poly.pdbx_seq_one_letter_code
_entity_poly.pdbx_strand_id
1 'polypeptide(L)'
;MRSAVERETIILYNQSEGEASVYSFDPKMIRKLEKLASKYPDEIRLEKEHGDGAYTYTVPKDCVLIREPYSKERREAARQRAIQNCSKPPVRGAKAE
;
A
#
# COMPACT_ATOMS: atom_id res chain seq x y z
N MET A 1 -11.70 -20.12 10.75
CA MET A 1 -10.93 -19.45 9.68
C MET A 1 -11.63 -18.14 9.40
N ARG A 2 -10.96 -16.99 9.59
CA ARG A 2 -11.62 -15.68 9.42
C ARG A 2 -12.02 -15.45 7.97
N SER A 3 -13.21 -14.91 7.75
CA SER A 3 -13.72 -14.61 6.41
C SER A 3 -12.94 -13.45 5.75
N ALA A 4 -13.06 -13.28 4.43
CA ALA A 4 -12.42 -12.15 3.74
C ALA A 4 -12.95 -10.79 4.24
N VAL A 5 -14.19 -10.75 4.75
CA VAL A 5 -14.80 -9.55 5.35
C VAL A 5 -14.19 -9.24 6.71
N GLU A 6 -13.83 -10.26 7.49
CA GLU A 6 -13.18 -10.13 8.81
C GLU A 6 -11.68 -9.79 8.72
N ARG A 7 -11.12 -9.72 7.51
CA ARG A 7 -9.71 -9.39 7.26
C ARG A 7 -9.57 -7.93 6.88
N GLU A 8 -9.52 -7.10 7.90
CA GLU A 8 -9.51 -5.65 7.77
C GLU A 8 -8.10 -5.04 7.70
N THR A 9 -8.06 -3.77 7.31
CA THR A 9 -6.90 -2.88 7.48
C THR A 9 -7.36 -1.74 8.37
N ILE A 10 -6.67 -1.54 9.50
CA ILE A 10 -6.99 -0.52 10.49
C ILE A 10 -5.81 0.43 10.56
N ILE A 11 -6.09 1.74 10.41
CA ILE A 11 -5.07 2.79 10.53
C ILE A 11 -5.42 3.63 11.76
N LEU A 12 -4.56 3.58 12.77
CA LEU A 12 -4.64 4.46 13.93
C LEU A 12 -3.89 5.75 13.60
N TYR A 13 -4.63 6.85 13.52
CA TYR A 13 -4.15 8.17 13.15
C TYR A 13 -4.59 9.18 14.22
N ASN A 14 -3.86 9.21 15.34
CA ASN A 14 -4.12 10.18 16.42
C ASN A 14 -3.79 11.62 15.95
N GLN A 15 -3.98 12.65 16.79
CA GLN A 15 -3.60 14.04 16.45
C GLN A 15 -2.26 14.48 17.04
N SER A 16 -1.75 13.75 18.04
CA SER A 16 -0.58 14.16 18.83
C SER A 16 0.76 13.71 18.23
N GLU A 17 0.83 12.51 17.68
CA GLU A 17 2.09 11.90 17.25
C GLU A 17 2.37 12.21 15.77
N GLY A 18 3.62 12.07 15.33
CA GLY A 18 3.97 12.19 13.90
C GLY A 18 3.72 10.91 13.10
N GLU A 19 3.44 9.81 13.79
CA GLU A 19 3.40 8.46 13.22
C GLU A 19 1.99 7.86 13.34
N ALA A 20 1.65 6.98 12.41
CA ALA A 20 0.41 6.21 12.39
C ALA A 20 0.73 4.71 12.52
N SER A 21 -0.14 3.99 13.22
CA SER A 21 -0.06 2.53 13.29
C SER A 21 -0.97 1.94 12.21
N VAL A 22 -0.41 1.07 11.36
CA VAL A 22 -1.12 0.39 10.27
C VAL A 22 -1.15 -1.10 10.54
N TYR A 23 -2.32 -1.59 10.96
CA TYR A 23 -2.63 -3.01 11.03
C TYR A 23 -3.26 -3.46 9.72
N SER A 24 -2.81 -4.57 9.15
CA SER A 24 -3.34 -5.07 7.88
C SER A 24 -3.31 -6.58 7.76
N PHE A 25 -4.39 -7.15 7.23
CA PHE A 25 -4.41 -8.49 6.65
C PHE A 25 -4.14 -8.52 5.14
N ASP A 26 -4.21 -7.39 4.42
CA ASP A 26 -4.02 -7.36 2.97
C ASP A 26 -2.56 -7.72 2.61
N PRO A 27 -2.32 -8.85 1.91
CA PRO A 27 -0.98 -9.27 1.53
C PRO A 27 -0.26 -8.26 0.62
N LYS A 28 -0.99 -7.47 -0.17
CA LYS A 28 -0.39 -6.44 -1.04
C LYS A 28 0.11 -5.26 -0.22
N MET A 29 -0.67 -4.83 0.77
CA MET A 29 -0.28 -3.77 1.69
C MET A 29 0.93 -4.20 2.53
N ILE A 30 0.91 -5.42 3.08
CA ILE A 30 2.02 -5.97 3.89
C ILE A 30 3.31 -5.98 3.06
N ARG A 31 3.30 -6.54 1.85
CA ARG A 31 4.48 -6.56 0.96
C ARG A 31 5.00 -5.16 0.62
N LYS A 32 4.13 -4.17 0.54
CA LYS A 32 4.53 -2.78 0.29
C LYS A 32 5.20 -2.19 1.53
N LEU A 33 4.63 -2.41 2.71
CA LEU A 33 5.18 -1.95 3.98
C LEU A 33 6.53 -2.62 4.28
N GLU A 34 6.66 -3.92 4.04
CA GLU A 34 7.92 -4.66 4.16
C GLU A 34 9.02 -4.05 3.28
N LYS A 35 8.73 -3.78 1.99
CA LYS A 35 9.69 -3.13 1.10
C LYS A 35 10.07 -1.72 1.55
N LEU A 36 9.12 -0.98 2.12
CA LEU A 36 9.36 0.36 2.62
C LEU A 36 10.18 0.33 3.91
N ALA A 37 9.90 -0.60 4.82
CA ALA A 37 10.67 -0.82 6.04
C ALA A 37 12.13 -1.20 5.72
N SER A 38 12.35 -2.07 4.72
CA SER A 38 13.70 -2.41 4.27
C SER A 38 14.45 -1.22 3.66
N LYS A 39 13.74 -0.24 3.11
CA LYS A 39 14.35 0.94 2.47
C LYS A 39 14.55 2.10 3.44
N TYR A 40 13.64 2.25 4.41
CA TYR A 40 13.60 3.35 5.38
C TYR A 40 13.37 2.79 6.79
N PRO A 41 14.31 1.98 7.34
CA PRO A 41 14.11 1.27 8.60
C PRO A 41 13.98 2.19 9.82
N ASP A 42 14.50 3.41 9.73
CA ASP A 42 14.39 4.42 10.79
C ASP A 42 13.02 5.10 10.82
N GLU A 43 12.28 5.10 9.72
CA GLU A 43 10.97 5.78 9.61
C GLU A 43 9.82 4.79 9.62
N ILE A 44 10.01 3.61 9.02
CA ILE A 44 8.96 2.60 8.86
C ILE A 44 9.42 1.31 9.54
N ARG A 45 8.72 0.95 10.62
CA ARG A 45 9.12 -0.17 11.49
C ARG A 45 8.02 -1.19 11.59
N LEU A 46 8.41 -2.47 11.60
CA LEU A 46 7.52 -3.57 11.94
C LEU A 46 7.36 -3.59 13.47
N GLU A 47 6.16 -3.34 13.96
CA GLU A 47 5.84 -3.39 15.38
C GLU A 47 5.49 -4.81 15.83
N LYS A 48 4.68 -5.50 15.02
CA LYS A 48 4.15 -6.80 15.40
C LYS A 48 3.77 -7.66 14.21
N GLU A 49 4.21 -8.90 14.25
CA GLU A 49 3.67 -10.00 13.45
C GLU A 49 2.59 -10.71 14.29
N HIS A 50 1.38 -10.82 13.74
CA HIS A 50 0.30 -11.53 14.40
C HIS A 50 0.26 -12.96 13.89
N GLY A 51 0.10 -13.93 14.80
CA GLY A 51 0.09 -15.37 14.45
C GLY A 51 -1.06 -15.82 13.54
N ASP A 52 -1.99 -14.92 13.23
CA ASP A 52 -3.11 -15.13 12.30
C ASP A 52 -2.85 -14.57 10.88
N GLY A 53 -1.65 -14.03 10.63
CA GLY A 53 -1.21 -13.54 9.33
C GLY A 53 -1.40 -12.04 9.10
N ALA A 54 -1.84 -11.28 10.11
CA ALA A 54 -1.79 -9.82 10.08
C ALA A 54 -0.41 -9.29 10.51
N TYR A 55 -0.11 -8.07 10.09
CA TYR A 55 1.08 -7.33 10.49
C TYR A 55 0.69 -5.92 10.93
N THR A 56 1.42 -5.38 11.91
CA THR A 56 1.34 -3.98 12.33
C THR A 56 2.65 -3.29 12.05
N TYR A 57 2.59 -2.18 11.32
CA TYR A 57 3.72 -1.29 11.07
C TYR A 57 3.46 0.09 11.66
N THR A 58 4.53 0.75 12.10
CA THR A 58 4.54 2.18 12.38
C THR A 58 5.04 2.90 11.13
N VAL A 59 4.32 3.92 10.68
CA VAL A 59 4.65 4.71 9.49
C VAL A 59 4.52 6.21 9.77
N PRO A 60 5.31 7.08 9.13
CA PRO A 60 5.06 8.52 9.18
C PRO A 60 3.67 8.84 8.64
N LYS A 61 2.96 9.79 9.26
CA LYS A 61 1.61 10.18 8.82
C LYS A 61 1.56 10.72 7.39
N ASP A 62 2.66 11.28 6.90
CA ASP A 62 2.81 11.72 5.51
C ASP A 62 2.69 10.58 4.49
N CYS A 63 2.90 9.33 4.91
CA CYS A 63 2.68 8.15 4.08
C CYS A 63 1.20 7.77 3.93
N VAL A 64 0.31 8.30 4.77
CA VAL A 64 -1.12 8.03 4.76
C VAL A 64 -1.85 9.17 4.06
N LEU A 65 -2.29 8.92 2.82
CA LEU A 65 -2.94 9.93 2.00
C LEU A 65 -4.32 9.47 1.53
N ILE A 66 -5.35 10.28 1.84
CA ILE A 66 -6.68 10.17 1.25
C ILE A 66 -6.63 10.86 -0.12
N ARG A 67 -6.96 10.12 -1.18
CA ARG A 67 -6.94 10.63 -2.56
C ARG A 67 -8.34 10.56 -3.14
N GLU A 68 -8.64 11.53 -4.01
CA GLU A 68 -9.84 11.45 -4.84
C GLU A 68 -9.87 10.13 -5.62
N PRO A 69 -11.06 9.52 -5.79
CA PRO A 69 -11.22 8.37 -6.66
C PRO A 69 -10.66 8.65 -8.05
N TYR A 70 -10.04 7.64 -8.64
CA TYR A 70 -9.41 7.78 -9.96
C TYR A 70 -10.46 8.05 -11.05
N SER A 71 -10.55 9.31 -11.50
CA SER A 71 -11.56 9.75 -12.47
C SER A 71 -11.51 9.00 -13.80
N LYS A 72 -12.66 8.92 -14.48
CA LYS A 72 -12.77 8.32 -15.82
C LYS A 72 -11.95 9.08 -16.85
N GLU A 73 -11.99 10.41 -16.82
CA GLU A 73 -11.22 11.29 -17.72
C GLU A 73 -9.71 11.03 -17.61
N ARG A 74 -9.17 10.96 -16.38
CA ARG A 74 -7.75 10.64 -16.17
C ARG A 74 -7.40 9.24 -16.69
N ARG A 75 -8.30 8.27 -16.53
CA ARG A 75 -8.12 6.91 -17.06
C ARG A 75 -8.08 6.89 -18.59
N GLU A 76 -8.94 7.66 -19.24
CA GLU A 76 -8.98 7.78 -20.70
C GLU A 76 -7.76 8.51 -21.26
N ALA A 77 -7.35 9.62 -20.64
CA ALA A 77 -6.14 10.34 -21.02
C ALA A 77 -4.89 9.44 -20.90
N ALA A 78 -4.78 8.65 -19.82
CA ALA A 78 -3.70 7.69 -19.66
C ALA A 78 -3.72 6.59 -20.75
N ARG A 79 -4.92 6.09 -21.10
CA ARG A 79 -5.10 5.14 -22.20
C ARG A 79 -4.67 5.74 -23.55
N GLN A 80 -5.10 6.95 -23.86
CA GLN A 80 -4.72 7.64 -25.10
C GLN A 80 -3.22 7.85 -25.20
N ARG A 81 -2.57 8.27 -24.11
CA ARG A 81 -1.10 8.39 -24.05
C ARG A 81 -0.41 7.05 -24.30
N ALA A 82 -0.89 5.96 -23.72
CA ALA A 82 -0.32 4.63 -23.93
C ALA A 82 -0.45 4.17 -25.40
N ILE A 83 -1.58 4.46 -26.05
CA ILE A 83 -1.79 4.17 -27.48
C ILE A 83 -0.85 5.00 -28.35
N GLN A 84 -0.75 6.31 -28.10
CA GLN A 84 0.15 7.22 -28.85
C GLN A 84 1.61 6.79 -28.74
N ASN A 85 2.03 6.36 -27.55
CA ASN A 85 3.39 5.91 -27.30
C ASN A 85 3.63 4.45 -27.70
N CYS A 86 2.66 3.78 -28.35
CA CYS A 86 2.70 2.35 -28.68
C CYS A 86 3.16 1.47 -27.50
N SER A 87 2.84 1.88 -26.27
CA SER A 87 3.33 1.25 -25.05
C SER A 87 2.62 -0.08 -24.85
N LYS A 88 3.39 -1.17 -24.84
CA LYS A 88 2.85 -2.50 -24.58
C LYS A 88 2.64 -2.69 -23.07
N PRO A 89 1.52 -3.27 -22.63
CA PRO A 89 1.34 -3.63 -21.23
C PRO A 89 2.50 -4.52 -20.76
N PRO A 90 2.98 -4.37 -19.52
CA PRO A 90 3.97 -5.28 -18.98
C PRO A 90 3.43 -6.71 -19.01
N VAL A 91 4.25 -7.64 -19.52
CA VAL A 91 3.89 -9.06 -19.55
C VAL A 91 3.77 -9.55 -18.12
N ARG A 92 2.66 -10.23 -17.80
CA ARG A 92 2.39 -10.69 -16.43
C ARG A 92 3.51 -11.64 -15.99
N GLY A 93 4.30 -11.23 -15.00
CA GLY A 93 5.45 -12.00 -14.48
C GLY A 93 6.83 -11.51 -14.94
N ALA A 94 6.91 -10.53 -15.84
CA ALA A 94 8.18 -9.86 -16.12
C ALA A 94 8.62 -9.09 -14.86
N LYS A 95 9.78 -9.46 -14.30
CA LYS A 95 10.43 -8.64 -13.27
C LYS A 95 10.96 -7.38 -13.97
N ALA A 96 10.65 -6.21 -13.41
CA ALA A 96 11.41 -5.02 -13.75
C ALA A 96 12.83 -5.24 -13.19
N GLU A 97 13.84 -5.21 -14.08
CA GLU A 97 15.25 -5.12 -13.69
C GLU A 97 15.53 -3.84 -12.90
#